data_AF-A0A9P4M278-F1
#
_entry.id   AF-A0A9P4M278-F1
#
_cell.length_a   1.000
_cell.length_b   1.000
_cell.length_c   1.000
_cell.angle_alpha   90.00
_cell.angle_beta   90.00
_cell.angle_gamma   90.00
#
_symmetry.space_group_name_H-M   'P 1'
#
loop_
_entity.id
_entity.type
_entity.pdbx_description
1 polymer ?
#
loop_
_entity_poly.entity_id
_entity_poly.type
_entity_poly.pdbx_seq_one_letter_code
_entity_poly.pdbx_strand_id
1 'polypeptide(L)'
;MAIQFPPVRACIFDVDGTLINSEDVYTEIYNNILREYGKPDFPWAIKAIQQSRGTSRILDWANLPLSAEEFRAKEKSQQHLFTKCNLLPGVVELLEKLTKRVSPPIKMALATSADKALFDVKTTQVPNLPSYFAKEYRVFGDDPDLAGSDTKPMPDIFLLALKRLNESCVQHGERPLDANECIVFEDSIAGVEAGRRAGMRVVWVPHKGLAQVCKGREQDVLMGRTEKDGSPPDFNGTSPSSETMSDPLRDEIIRSEDDWAEMIRSLENFQCGTYGIKVSD
;
A
#
# COMPACT_ATOMS: atom_id res chain seq x y z
N MET A 1 -28.79 -3.94 3.69
CA MET A 1 -28.38 -4.75 4.86
C MET A 1 -26.88 -4.62 4.95
N ALA A 2 -26.33 -4.27 6.12
CA ALA A 2 -24.88 -4.22 6.31
C ALA A 2 -24.28 -5.60 6.00
N ILE A 3 -23.18 -5.65 5.24
CA ILE A 3 -22.51 -6.91 4.91
C ILE A 3 -21.89 -7.45 6.20
N GLN A 4 -22.26 -8.67 6.59
CA GLN A 4 -21.60 -9.35 7.70
C GLN A 4 -20.44 -10.18 7.16
N PHE A 5 -19.22 -9.65 7.28
CA PHE A 5 -18.00 -10.38 6.90
C PHE A 5 -17.73 -11.56 7.84
N PRO A 6 -17.13 -12.66 7.33
CA PRO A 6 -16.53 -13.65 8.20
C PRO A 6 -15.36 -13.04 8.99
N PRO A 7 -14.97 -13.65 10.13
CA PRO A 7 -13.75 -13.27 10.84
C PRO A 7 -12.53 -13.36 9.92
N VAL A 8 -11.65 -12.37 9.99
CA VAL A 8 -10.38 -12.39 9.26
C VAL A 8 -9.53 -13.56 9.75
N ARG A 9 -8.97 -14.31 8.81
CA ARG A 9 -8.02 -15.42 9.04
C ARG A 9 -6.64 -15.14 8.46
N ALA A 10 -6.51 -14.16 7.56
CA ALA A 10 -5.24 -13.77 6.96
C ALA A 10 -5.08 -12.26 6.80
N CYS A 11 -3.88 -11.76 7.08
CA CYS A 11 -3.48 -10.38 6.81
C CYS A 11 -2.39 -10.36 5.72
N ILE A 12 -2.59 -9.56 4.69
CA ILE A 12 -1.64 -9.38 3.59
C ILE A 12 -1.18 -7.92 3.60
N PHE A 13 0.12 -7.69 3.69
CA PHE A 13 0.66 -6.35 3.84
C PHE A 13 1.40 -5.94 2.58
N ASP A 14 1.02 -4.80 2.00
CA ASP A 14 1.96 -4.04 1.19
C ASP A 14 3.13 -3.54 2.04
N VAL A 15 4.24 -3.15 1.41
CA VAL A 15 5.45 -2.70 2.10
C VAL A 15 5.67 -1.20 1.94
N ASP A 16 5.65 -0.71 0.70
CA ASP A 16 6.09 0.63 0.36
C ASP A 16 5.01 1.64 0.75
N GLY A 17 5.34 2.63 1.57
CA GLY A 17 4.34 3.56 2.10
C GLY A 17 3.37 2.97 3.14
N THR A 18 3.33 1.64 3.29
CA THR A 18 2.47 0.92 4.25
C THR A 18 3.22 0.47 5.52
N LEU A 19 4.30 -0.30 5.36
CA LEU A 19 5.13 -0.77 6.47
C LEU A 19 6.35 0.12 6.70
N ILE A 20 6.85 0.77 5.65
CA ILE A 20 8.01 1.66 5.70
C ILE A 20 7.71 2.99 5.02
N ASN A 21 8.38 4.05 5.45
CA ASN A 21 8.19 5.41 4.92
C ASN A 21 8.90 5.66 3.57
N SER A 22 8.89 4.68 2.66
CA SER A 22 9.59 4.77 1.37
C SER A 22 9.04 5.88 0.46
N GLU A 23 7.78 6.27 0.61
CA GLU A 23 7.17 7.39 -0.12
C GLU A 23 7.88 8.73 0.11
N ASP A 24 8.41 8.96 1.32
CA ASP A 24 9.22 10.16 1.62
C ASP A 24 10.55 10.12 0.87
N VAL A 25 11.17 8.94 0.81
CA VAL A 25 12.44 8.71 0.12
C VAL A 25 12.27 8.83 -1.40
N TYR A 26 11.18 8.30 -1.97
CA TYR A 26 10.83 8.52 -3.38
C TYR A 26 10.67 10.01 -3.67
N THR A 27 10.00 10.77 -2.80
CA THR A 27 9.89 12.23 -2.94
C THR A 27 11.25 12.90 -2.90
N GLU A 28 12.17 12.47 -2.02
CA GLU A 28 13.54 13.00 -1.99
C GLU A 28 14.27 12.72 -3.33
N ILE A 29 14.24 11.49 -3.82
CA ILE A 29 14.88 11.08 -5.09
C ILE A 29 14.33 11.91 -6.25
N TYR A 30 13.01 12.01 -6.38
CA TYR A 30 12.38 12.77 -7.45
C TYR A 30 12.71 14.26 -7.37
N ASN A 31 12.72 14.85 -6.18
CA ASN A 31 13.10 16.26 -6.00
C ASN A 31 14.57 16.50 -6.32
N ASN A 32 15.47 15.58 -5.99
CA ASN A 32 16.88 15.68 -6.39
C ASN A 32 17.01 15.72 -7.91
N ILE A 33 16.33 14.81 -8.62
CA ILE A 33 16.32 14.81 -10.08
C ILE A 33 15.73 16.11 -10.62
N LEU A 34 14.57 16.56 -10.12
CA LEU A 34 13.92 17.80 -10.58
C LEU A 34 14.83 19.03 -10.42
N ARG A 35 15.55 19.14 -9.29
CA ARG A 35 16.46 20.25 -9.01
C ARG A 35 17.67 20.27 -9.94
N GLU A 36 18.16 19.12 -10.42
CA GLU A 36 19.22 19.05 -11.46
C GLU A 36 18.79 19.78 -12.74
N TYR A 37 17.50 19.87 -13.01
CA TYR A 37 16.92 20.55 -14.18
C TYR A 37 16.27 21.91 -13.84
N GLY A 38 16.54 22.45 -12.65
CA GLY A 38 16.01 23.74 -12.20
C GLY A 38 14.48 23.75 -12.03
N LYS A 39 13.87 22.59 -11.77
CA LYS A 39 12.43 22.44 -11.58
C LYS A 39 12.06 22.53 -10.08
N PRO A 40 10.83 22.98 -9.75
CA PRO A 40 10.36 22.98 -8.37
C PRO A 40 10.18 21.54 -7.84
N ASP A 41 10.09 21.43 -6.51
CA ASP A 41 9.79 20.17 -5.84
C ASP A 41 8.43 19.60 -6.29
N PHE A 42 8.35 18.26 -6.28
CA PHE A 42 7.25 17.49 -6.83
C PHE A 42 5.98 17.64 -5.98
N PRO A 43 4.90 18.25 -6.52
CA PRO A 43 3.68 18.46 -5.77
C PRO A 43 2.89 17.17 -5.59
N TRP A 44 2.30 16.99 -4.40
CA TRP A 44 1.48 15.81 -4.07
C TRP A 44 0.32 15.58 -5.03
N ALA A 45 -0.31 16.64 -5.55
CA ALA A 45 -1.39 16.53 -6.53
C ALA A 45 -0.96 15.79 -7.81
N ILE A 46 0.31 15.91 -8.21
CA ILE A 46 0.85 15.18 -9.37
C ILE A 46 1.37 13.81 -8.93
N LYS A 47 2.01 13.72 -7.76
CA LYS A 47 2.49 12.44 -7.20
C LYS A 47 1.38 11.42 -6.98
N ALA A 48 0.21 11.85 -6.50
CA ALA A 48 -0.96 10.98 -6.28
C ALA A 48 -1.44 10.32 -7.58
N ILE A 49 -1.29 10.99 -8.72
CA ILE A 49 -1.65 10.49 -10.05
C ILE A 49 -0.51 9.65 -10.65
N GLN A 50 0.74 9.89 -10.24
CA GLN A 50 1.93 9.14 -10.68
C GLN A 50 1.95 7.69 -10.16
N GLN A 51 1.44 7.42 -8.95
CA GLN A 51 1.47 6.08 -8.32
C GLN A 51 0.84 4.97 -9.19
N SER A 52 0.07 5.34 -10.22
CA SER A 52 -0.61 4.41 -11.14
C SER A 52 -0.02 4.33 -12.56
N ARG A 53 0.76 5.32 -13.03
CA ARG A 53 1.26 5.43 -14.43
C ARG A 53 2.77 5.43 -14.60
N GLY A 54 3.52 5.12 -13.53
CA GLY A 54 4.97 5.10 -13.56
C GLY A 54 5.58 6.46 -13.90
N THR A 55 6.81 6.49 -14.45
CA THR A 55 7.66 7.69 -14.56
C THR A 55 7.21 8.77 -15.56
N SER A 56 6.09 8.58 -16.28
CA SER A 56 5.66 9.49 -17.36
C SER A 56 5.11 10.84 -16.88
N ARG A 57 4.31 10.88 -15.79
CA ARG A 57 3.65 12.14 -15.38
C ARG A 57 4.61 13.15 -14.81
N ILE A 58 5.63 12.73 -14.06
CA ILE A 58 6.66 13.64 -13.58
C ILE A 58 7.45 14.27 -14.74
N LEU A 59 7.75 13.50 -15.79
CA LEU A 59 8.41 13.99 -17.00
C LEU A 59 7.56 15.03 -17.71
N ASP A 60 6.27 14.73 -17.92
CA ASP A 60 5.33 15.61 -18.60
C ASP A 60 5.07 16.89 -17.80
N TRP A 61 4.78 16.76 -16.50
CA TRP A 61 4.48 17.90 -15.62
C TRP A 61 5.65 18.86 -15.51
N ALA A 62 6.86 18.32 -15.29
CA ALA A 62 8.05 19.15 -15.16
C ALA A 62 8.64 19.55 -16.51
N ASN A 63 8.13 19.03 -17.64
CA ASN A 63 8.71 19.19 -18.97
C ASN A 63 10.22 18.91 -18.95
N LEU A 64 10.59 17.72 -18.46
CA LEU A 64 11.98 17.29 -18.37
C LEU A 64 12.48 16.80 -19.73
N PRO A 65 13.70 17.19 -20.15
CA PRO A 65 14.31 16.70 -21.40
C PRO A 65 14.93 15.31 -21.17
N LEU A 66 14.13 14.37 -20.67
CA LEU A 66 14.52 13.01 -20.33
C LEU A 66 13.51 12.02 -20.89
N SER A 67 14.01 10.92 -21.44
CA SER A 67 13.21 9.73 -21.68
C SER A 67 12.86 9.02 -20.36
N ALA A 68 11.84 8.15 -20.40
CA ALA A 68 11.47 7.33 -19.25
C ALA A 68 12.61 6.40 -18.78
N GLU A 69 13.47 5.96 -19.70
CA GLU A 69 14.64 5.12 -19.37
C GLU A 69 15.72 5.93 -18.64
N GLU A 70 16.05 7.13 -19.13
CA GLU A 70 17.04 8.00 -18.48
C GLU A 70 16.57 8.46 -17.09
N PHE A 71 15.28 8.74 -16.93
CA PHE A 71 14.71 9.05 -15.62
C PHE A 71 14.84 7.87 -14.66
N ARG A 72 14.49 6.66 -15.08
CA ARG A 72 14.65 5.44 -14.27
C ARG A 72 16.11 5.16 -13.94
N ALA A 73 17.04 5.45 -14.85
CA ALA A 73 18.47 5.30 -14.58
C ALA A 73 18.94 6.27 -13.48
N LYS A 74 18.45 7.52 -13.47
CA LYS A 74 18.72 8.50 -12.41
C LYS A 74 18.06 8.13 -11.08
N GLU A 75 16.85 7.58 -11.11
CA GLU A 75 16.20 7.04 -9.92
C GLU A 75 17.02 5.87 -9.34
N LYS A 76 17.46 4.95 -10.21
CA LYS A 76 18.27 3.78 -9.84
C LYS A 76 19.61 4.18 -9.21
N SER A 77 20.27 5.23 -9.70
CA SER A 77 21.54 5.70 -9.13
C SER A 77 21.39 6.26 -7.71
N GLN A 78 20.17 6.66 -7.32
CA GLN A 78 19.85 7.17 -5.99
C GLN A 78 19.19 6.14 -5.07
N GLN A 79 19.06 4.86 -5.47
CA GLN A 79 18.46 3.82 -4.63
C GLN A 79 19.14 3.62 -3.27
N HIS A 80 20.41 4.00 -3.13
CA HIS A 80 21.10 3.99 -1.84
C HIS A 80 20.39 4.85 -0.77
N LEU A 81 19.59 5.84 -1.16
CA LEU A 81 18.79 6.66 -0.24
C LEU A 81 17.68 5.86 0.45
N PHE A 82 17.24 4.72 -0.11
CA PHE A 82 16.29 3.82 0.57
C PHE A 82 16.83 3.20 1.85
N THR A 83 18.13 3.31 2.12
CA THR A 83 18.69 3.01 3.45
C THR A 83 18.21 3.97 4.54
N LYS A 84 17.51 5.06 4.20
CA LYS A 84 16.84 5.95 5.17
C LYS A 84 15.44 5.48 5.58
N CYS A 85 14.91 4.45 4.92
CA CYS A 85 13.59 3.91 5.24
C CYS A 85 13.56 3.37 6.68
N ASN A 86 12.49 3.69 7.39
CA ASN A 86 12.17 3.23 8.73
C ASN A 86 10.72 2.73 8.77
N LEU A 87 10.39 1.96 9.81
CA LEU A 87 9.03 1.49 10.03
C LEU A 87 8.09 2.67 10.25
N LEU A 88 6.90 2.59 9.67
CA LEU A 88 5.83 3.54 9.93
C LEU A 88 5.23 3.32 11.33
N PRO A 89 4.60 4.35 11.93
CA PRO A 89 3.97 4.24 13.24
C PRO A 89 2.97 3.08 13.31
N GLY A 90 2.98 2.36 14.44
CA GLY A 90 2.07 1.23 14.71
C GLY A 90 2.43 -0.10 14.04
N VAL A 91 3.35 -0.12 13.07
CA VAL A 91 3.74 -1.36 12.36
C VAL A 91 4.24 -2.44 13.31
N VAL A 92 5.20 -2.12 14.19
CA VAL A 92 5.74 -3.11 15.14
C VAL A 92 4.64 -3.62 16.06
N GLU A 93 3.83 -2.73 16.63
CA GLU A 93 2.76 -3.10 17.56
C GLU A 93 1.76 -4.05 16.88
N LEU A 94 1.33 -3.74 15.65
CA LEU A 94 0.39 -4.56 14.90
C LEU A 94 0.99 -5.93 14.56
N LEU A 95 2.19 -5.97 14.00
CA LEU A 95 2.83 -7.23 13.61
C LEU A 95 3.11 -8.13 14.82
N GLU A 96 3.55 -7.56 15.95
CA GLU A 96 3.73 -8.31 17.19
C GLU A 96 2.40 -8.83 17.77
N LYS A 97 1.35 -8.01 17.73
CA LYS A 97 0.01 -8.40 18.17
C LYS A 97 -0.50 -9.57 17.33
N LEU A 98 -0.43 -9.48 16.00
CA LEU A 98 -0.88 -10.53 15.08
C LEU A 98 -0.06 -11.82 15.16
N THR A 99 1.24 -11.73 15.47
CA THR A 99 2.09 -12.93 15.56
C THR A 99 2.06 -13.61 16.92
N LYS A 100 1.87 -12.87 18.02
CA LYS A 100 2.05 -13.39 19.38
C LYS A 100 0.76 -13.45 20.20
N ARG A 101 -0.24 -12.62 19.89
CA ARG A 101 -1.37 -12.34 20.79
C ARG A 101 -2.73 -12.63 20.17
N VAL A 102 -2.83 -13.37 19.06
CA VAL A 102 -4.14 -13.70 18.47
C VAL A 102 -4.46 -15.18 18.57
N SER A 103 -5.74 -15.50 18.79
CA SER A 103 -6.23 -16.88 18.88
C SER A 103 -7.61 -17.00 18.21
N PRO A 104 -7.75 -17.77 17.10
CA PRO A 104 -6.73 -18.61 16.48
C PRO A 104 -5.60 -17.79 15.80
N PRO A 105 -4.45 -18.42 15.48
CA PRO A 105 -3.37 -17.77 14.74
C PRO A 105 -3.85 -17.19 13.41
N ILE A 106 -3.40 -15.98 13.09
CA ILE A 106 -3.65 -15.32 11.81
C ILE A 106 -2.49 -15.63 10.86
N LYS A 107 -2.80 -16.00 9.62
CA LYS A 107 -1.78 -16.16 8.59
C LYS A 107 -1.34 -14.78 8.07
N MET A 108 -0.05 -14.61 7.81
CA MET A 108 0.51 -13.32 7.41
C MET A 108 1.33 -13.46 6.13
N ALA A 109 1.04 -12.61 5.15
CA ALA A 109 1.77 -12.52 3.90
C ALA A 109 2.26 -11.09 3.65
N LEU A 110 3.33 -10.98 2.88
CA LEU A 110 3.89 -9.72 2.40
C LEU A 110 3.76 -9.70 0.88
N ALA A 111 3.27 -8.61 0.32
CA ALA A 111 3.04 -8.45 -1.11
C ALA A 111 3.52 -7.07 -1.57
N THR A 112 4.71 -6.98 -2.17
CA THR A 112 5.30 -5.72 -2.64
C THR A 112 5.50 -5.73 -4.15
N SER A 113 5.22 -4.61 -4.80
CA SER A 113 5.54 -4.41 -6.22
C SER A 113 7.02 -4.15 -6.47
N ALA A 114 7.84 -4.01 -5.42
CA ALA A 114 9.28 -3.90 -5.56
C ALA A 114 9.92 -5.27 -5.78
N ASP A 115 10.93 -5.31 -6.66
CA ASP A 115 11.79 -6.48 -6.82
C ASP A 115 12.50 -6.82 -5.50
N LYS A 116 12.85 -8.11 -5.34
CA LYS A 116 13.51 -8.61 -4.12
C LYS A 116 14.75 -7.80 -3.73
N ALA A 117 15.58 -7.43 -4.70
CA ALA A 117 16.81 -6.69 -4.46
C ALA A 117 16.54 -5.28 -3.92
N LEU A 118 15.52 -4.58 -4.45
CA LEU A 118 15.14 -3.26 -3.97
C LEU A 118 14.49 -3.32 -2.58
N PHE A 119 13.68 -4.35 -2.34
CA PHE A 119 13.14 -4.62 -1.00
C PHE A 119 14.26 -4.79 0.04
N ASP A 120 15.35 -5.50 -0.28
CA ASP A 120 16.48 -5.68 0.65
C ASP A 120 17.18 -4.37 0.99
N VAL A 121 17.36 -3.48 0.00
CA VAL A 121 17.91 -2.13 0.25
C VAL A 121 16.96 -1.32 1.14
N LYS A 122 15.66 -1.30 0.81
CA LYS A 122 14.63 -0.58 1.57
C LYS A 122 14.47 -1.05 3.01
N THR A 123 14.79 -2.32 3.31
CA THR A 123 14.64 -2.91 4.64
C THR A 123 15.94 -3.01 5.43
N THR A 124 17.04 -2.43 4.93
CA THR A 124 18.37 -2.53 5.56
C THR A 124 18.41 -2.01 7.01
N GLN A 125 17.70 -0.92 7.33
CA GLN A 125 17.64 -0.38 8.71
C GLN A 125 16.58 -1.06 9.59
N VAL A 126 15.75 -1.92 9.01
CA VAL A 126 14.66 -2.62 9.69
C VAL A 126 14.78 -4.13 9.47
N PRO A 127 15.93 -4.75 9.77
CA PRO A 127 16.25 -6.13 9.38
C PRO A 127 15.33 -7.19 10.00
N ASN A 128 14.58 -6.84 11.05
CA ASN A 128 13.61 -7.71 11.69
C ASN A 128 12.26 -7.75 10.95
N LEU A 129 11.94 -6.75 10.12
CA LEU A 129 10.65 -6.67 9.42
C LEU A 129 10.33 -7.93 8.59
N PRO A 130 11.25 -8.49 7.78
CA PRO A 130 10.95 -9.69 7.01
C PRO A 130 10.64 -10.90 7.90
N SER A 131 11.14 -10.95 9.14
CA SER A 131 10.99 -12.12 10.02
C SER A 131 9.56 -12.37 10.50
N TYR A 132 8.69 -11.36 10.43
CA TYR A 132 7.25 -11.52 10.71
C TYR A 132 6.51 -12.32 9.64
N PHE A 133 7.10 -12.48 8.45
CA PHE A 133 6.47 -13.15 7.31
C PHE A 133 7.28 -14.38 6.94
N ALA A 134 6.67 -15.56 6.89
CA ALA A 134 7.35 -16.77 6.42
C ALA A 134 7.83 -16.56 4.97
N LYS A 135 8.99 -17.11 4.60
CA LYS A 135 9.66 -16.80 3.32
C LYS A 135 8.78 -17.14 2.12
N GLU A 136 8.04 -18.24 2.23
CA GLU A 136 7.09 -18.75 1.26
C GLU A 136 5.83 -17.88 1.11
N TYR A 137 5.56 -16.92 2.00
CA TYR A 137 4.42 -16.00 1.89
C TYR A 137 4.83 -14.58 1.55
N ARG A 138 6.07 -14.39 1.09
CA ARG A 138 6.57 -13.11 0.58
C ARG A 138 6.47 -13.14 -0.94
N VAL A 139 5.73 -12.19 -1.50
CA VAL A 139 5.55 -11.98 -2.94
C VAL A 139 6.22 -10.66 -3.30
N PHE A 140 7.12 -10.70 -4.28
CA PHE A 140 7.89 -9.55 -4.77
C PHE A 140 7.46 -9.19 -6.20
N GLY A 141 7.84 -8.00 -6.68
CA GLY A 141 7.50 -7.56 -8.04
C GLY A 141 8.12 -8.42 -9.15
N ASP A 142 9.27 -9.01 -8.87
CA ASP A 142 10.02 -9.91 -9.74
C ASP A 142 9.70 -11.40 -9.50
N ASP A 143 8.58 -11.69 -8.82
CA ASP A 143 8.17 -13.06 -8.56
C ASP A 143 7.88 -13.81 -9.88
N PRO A 144 8.48 -14.99 -10.13
CA PRO A 144 8.27 -15.74 -11.37
C PRO A 144 6.80 -16.10 -11.63
N ASP A 145 6.00 -16.30 -10.57
CA ASP A 145 4.58 -16.61 -10.69
C ASP A 145 3.74 -15.39 -11.12
N LEU A 146 4.32 -14.19 -11.16
CA LEU A 146 3.72 -12.97 -11.71
C LEU A 146 4.21 -12.64 -13.13
N ALA A 147 5.04 -13.49 -13.75
CA ALA A 147 5.55 -13.22 -15.09
C ALA A 147 4.41 -13.07 -16.11
N GLY A 148 4.32 -11.88 -16.72
CA GLY A 148 3.26 -11.55 -17.69
C GLY A 148 1.93 -11.10 -17.05
N SER A 149 1.89 -10.96 -15.72
CA SER A 149 0.77 -10.34 -15.01
C SER A 149 0.92 -8.82 -15.04
N ASP A 150 -0.21 -8.13 -14.95
CA ASP A 150 -0.24 -6.68 -14.79
C ASP A 150 0.01 -6.29 -13.33
N THR A 151 0.62 -5.12 -13.12
CA THR A 151 0.83 -4.57 -11.77
C THR A 151 -0.48 -4.02 -11.17
N LYS A 152 -0.47 -3.65 -9.88
CA LYS A 152 -1.59 -2.92 -9.23
C LYS A 152 -2.03 -1.78 -10.16
N PRO A 153 -3.33 -1.65 -10.51
CA PRO A 153 -4.50 -2.11 -9.76
C PRO A 153 -4.97 -3.54 -10.06
N MET A 154 -4.25 -4.33 -10.86
CA MET A 154 -4.62 -5.73 -11.05
C MET A 154 -4.37 -6.55 -9.78
N PRO A 155 -5.26 -7.51 -9.45
CA PRO A 155 -5.28 -8.18 -8.14
C PRO A 155 -4.22 -9.28 -8.01
N ASP A 156 -3.46 -9.56 -9.07
CA ASP A 156 -2.60 -10.73 -9.25
C ASP A 156 -1.63 -10.94 -8.09
N ILE A 157 -1.00 -9.87 -7.59
CA ILE A 157 -0.07 -9.97 -6.46
C ILE A 157 -0.74 -10.44 -5.15
N PHE A 158 -1.96 -9.97 -4.89
CA PHE A 158 -2.73 -10.37 -3.70
C PHE A 158 -3.34 -11.76 -3.88
N LEU A 159 -3.80 -12.10 -5.09
CA LEU A 159 -4.26 -13.45 -5.41
C LEU A 159 -3.13 -14.49 -5.31
N LEU A 160 -1.91 -14.13 -5.71
CA LEU A 160 -0.74 -14.99 -5.51
C LEU A 160 -0.41 -15.18 -4.03
N ALA A 161 -0.47 -14.10 -3.23
CA ALA A 161 -0.30 -14.23 -1.78
C ALA A 161 -1.37 -15.17 -1.17
N LEU A 162 -2.64 -15.01 -1.54
CA LEU A 162 -3.72 -15.91 -1.11
C LEU A 162 -3.48 -17.36 -1.56
N LYS A 163 -3.04 -17.57 -2.81
CA LYS A 163 -2.69 -18.89 -3.33
C LYS A 163 -1.65 -19.59 -2.44
N ARG A 164 -0.54 -18.91 -2.12
CA ARG A 164 0.53 -19.47 -1.26
C ARG A 164 0.04 -19.76 0.16
N LEU A 165 -0.79 -18.88 0.72
CA LEU A 165 -1.43 -19.13 2.02
C LEU A 165 -2.37 -20.35 1.98
N ASN A 166 -3.11 -20.54 0.88
CA ASN A 166 -4.02 -21.68 0.70
C ASN A 166 -3.28 -23.00 0.46
N GLU A 167 -2.16 -22.99 -0.26
CA GLU A 167 -1.27 -24.15 -0.38
C GLU A 167 -0.80 -24.63 1.00
N SER A 168 -0.43 -23.68 1.88
CA SER A 168 -0.10 -23.98 3.27
C SER A 168 -1.28 -24.52 4.07
N CYS A 169 -2.48 -23.95 3.91
CA CYS A 169 -3.69 -24.48 4.56
C CYS A 169 -3.89 -25.96 4.22
N VAL A 170 -3.83 -26.29 2.93
CA VAL A 170 -4.00 -27.67 2.44
C VAL A 170 -2.92 -28.60 3.01
N GLN A 171 -1.66 -28.17 3.03
CA GLN A 171 -0.55 -28.95 3.60
C GLN A 171 -0.74 -29.25 5.09
N HIS A 172 -1.38 -28.35 5.84
CA HIS A 172 -1.64 -28.52 7.28
C HIS A 172 -3.03 -29.08 7.60
N GLY A 173 -3.80 -29.51 6.58
CA GLY A 173 -5.16 -30.05 6.77
C GLY A 173 -6.19 -29.00 7.20
N GLU A 174 -5.90 -27.72 7.01
CA GLU A 174 -6.82 -26.60 7.25
C GLU A 174 -7.69 -26.34 6.01
N ARG A 175 -8.90 -25.82 6.23
CA ARG A 175 -9.74 -25.30 5.14
C ARG A 175 -9.02 -24.14 4.44
N PRO A 176 -9.00 -24.08 3.09
CA PRO A 176 -8.59 -22.88 2.36
C PRO A 176 -9.30 -21.62 2.86
N LEU A 177 -8.62 -20.50 2.75
CA LEU A 177 -9.12 -19.15 3.01
C LEU A 177 -9.98 -18.70 1.83
N ASP A 178 -11.14 -18.14 2.14
CA ASP A 178 -11.88 -17.34 1.17
C ASP A 178 -11.27 -15.93 1.10
N ALA A 179 -11.37 -15.27 -0.05
CA ALA A 179 -10.79 -13.93 -0.22
C ALA A 179 -11.34 -12.90 0.78
N ASN A 180 -12.61 -13.00 1.15
CA ASN A 180 -13.25 -12.12 2.14
C ASN A 180 -12.86 -12.41 3.61
N GLU A 181 -12.14 -13.51 3.87
CA GLU A 181 -11.45 -13.79 5.15
C GLU A 181 -10.04 -13.16 5.19
N CYS A 182 -9.62 -12.52 4.10
CA CYS A 182 -8.34 -11.81 4.01
C CYS A 182 -8.55 -10.30 4.15
N ILE A 183 -7.60 -9.65 4.81
CA ILE A 183 -7.49 -8.20 4.88
C ILE A 183 -6.16 -7.75 4.28
N VAL A 184 -6.21 -6.78 3.38
CA VAL A 184 -5.05 -6.12 2.76
C VAL A 184 -4.78 -4.80 3.48
N PHE A 185 -3.53 -4.54 3.84
CA PHE A 185 -3.07 -3.24 4.30
C PHE A 185 -2.28 -2.56 3.17
N GLU A 186 -2.68 -1.34 2.81
CA GLU A 186 -2.19 -0.64 1.61
C GLU A 186 -2.18 0.88 1.82
N ASP A 187 -1.30 1.61 1.14
CA ASP A 187 -1.20 3.08 1.18
C ASP A 187 -1.66 3.73 -0.13
N SER A 188 -1.66 2.98 -1.23
CA SER A 188 -1.84 3.49 -2.59
C SER A 188 -3.26 3.28 -3.10
N ILE A 189 -3.72 4.18 -3.97
CA ILE A 189 -5.06 4.07 -4.59
C ILE A 189 -5.16 2.80 -5.45
N ALA A 190 -4.13 2.53 -6.25
CA ALA A 190 -4.07 1.33 -7.09
C ALA A 190 -4.05 0.05 -6.25
N GLY A 191 -3.37 0.07 -5.10
CA GLY A 191 -3.36 -1.05 -4.17
C GLY A 191 -4.69 -1.31 -3.49
N VAL A 192 -5.41 -0.25 -3.09
CA VAL A 192 -6.77 -0.39 -2.58
C VAL A 192 -7.68 -1.06 -3.60
N GLU A 193 -7.63 -0.60 -4.85
CA GLU A 193 -8.40 -1.22 -5.92
C GLU A 193 -8.00 -2.67 -6.18
N ALA A 194 -6.70 -2.98 -6.20
CA ALA A 194 -6.20 -4.35 -6.37
C ALA A 194 -6.71 -5.28 -5.26
N GLY A 195 -6.70 -4.85 -4.00
CA GLY A 195 -7.24 -5.62 -2.87
C GLY A 195 -8.74 -5.88 -3.03
N ARG A 196 -9.50 -4.86 -3.46
CA ARG A 196 -10.94 -5.00 -3.74
C ARG A 196 -11.22 -5.94 -4.92
N ARG A 197 -10.49 -5.81 -6.02
CA ARG A 197 -10.59 -6.69 -7.20
C ARG A 197 -10.23 -8.14 -6.86
N ALA A 198 -9.36 -8.35 -5.86
CA ALA A 198 -9.04 -9.67 -5.32
C ALA A 198 -10.17 -10.26 -4.46
N GLY A 199 -11.24 -9.51 -4.19
CA GLY A 199 -12.33 -9.92 -3.31
C GLY A 199 -11.94 -9.93 -1.84
N MET A 200 -10.99 -9.08 -1.44
CA MET A 200 -10.47 -8.97 -0.08
C MET A 200 -10.94 -7.69 0.59
N ARG A 201 -10.97 -7.70 1.93
CA ARG A 201 -11.18 -6.49 2.73
C ARG A 201 -9.92 -5.63 2.67
N VAL A 202 -10.04 -4.31 2.73
CA VAL A 202 -8.90 -3.39 2.62
C VAL A 202 -8.85 -2.37 3.75
N VAL A 203 -7.67 -2.16 4.30
CA VAL A 203 -7.34 -1.03 5.18
C VAL A 203 -6.38 -0.13 4.43
N TRP A 204 -6.88 1.05 4.06
CA TRP A 204 -6.12 2.09 3.40
C TRP A 204 -5.45 3.00 4.43
N VAL A 205 -4.12 3.09 4.39
CA VAL A 205 -3.27 3.90 5.27
C VAL A 205 -2.45 4.88 4.43
N PRO A 206 -3.09 5.87 3.78
CA PRO A 206 -2.39 6.74 2.85
C PRO A 206 -1.39 7.65 3.56
N HIS A 207 -0.28 7.92 2.89
CA HIS A 207 0.59 9.02 3.26
C HIS A 207 -0.22 10.34 3.37
N LYS A 208 0.10 11.18 4.37
CA LYS A 208 -0.62 12.44 4.66
C LYS A 208 -0.86 13.33 3.43
N GLY A 209 0.12 13.40 2.53
CA GLY A 209 0.03 14.18 1.30
C GLY A 209 -0.97 13.61 0.30
N LEU A 210 -1.03 12.29 0.14
CA LEU A 210 -2.04 11.62 -0.70
C LEU A 210 -3.44 11.80 -0.10
N ALA A 211 -3.54 11.64 1.22
CA ALA A 211 -4.79 11.78 1.92
C ALA A 211 -5.37 13.21 1.82
N GLN A 212 -4.51 14.23 1.79
CA GLN A 212 -4.92 15.61 1.55
C GLN A 212 -5.42 15.82 0.11
N VAL A 213 -4.79 15.18 -0.87
CA VAL A 213 -5.26 15.23 -2.28
C VAL A 213 -6.64 14.57 -2.42
N CYS A 214 -6.89 13.50 -1.67
CA CYS A 214 -8.15 12.76 -1.72
C CYS A 214 -9.24 13.30 -0.81
N LYS A 215 -9.02 14.43 -0.12
CA LYS A 215 -9.98 14.97 0.86
C LYS A 215 -11.35 15.23 0.23
N GLY A 216 -12.41 14.65 0.79
CA GLY A 216 -13.77 14.72 0.28
C GLY A 216 -14.07 13.75 -0.88
N ARG A 217 -13.09 12.92 -1.26
CA ARG A 217 -13.17 11.91 -2.33
C ARG A 217 -12.70 10.53 -1.84
N GLU A 218 -12.58 10.35 -0.53
CA GLU A 218 -12.12 9.10 0.09
C GLU A 218 -12.99 7.92 -0.30
N GLN A 219 -14.31 8.13 -0.46
CA GLN A 219 -15.23 7.10 -0.94
C GLN A 219 -14.89 6.57 -2.33
N ASP A 220 -14.38 7.41 -3.25
CA ASP A 220 -14.03 6.92 -4.58
C ASP A 220 -12.85 5.95 -4.51
N VAL A 221 -11.84 6.28 -3.70
CA VAL A 221 -10.70 5.40 -3.45
C VAL A 221 -11.15 4.12 -2.76
N LEU A 222 -11.91 4.24 -1.67
CA LEU A 222 -12.37 3.11 -0.87
C LEU A 222 -13.34 2.20 -1.63
N MET A 223 -14.06 2.70 -2.63
CA MET A 223 -14.91 1.91 -3.53
C MET A 223 -14.13 1.31 -4.71
N GLY A 224 -12.82 1.56 -4.82
CA GLY A 224 -11.99 1.12 -5.94
C GLY A 224 -12.41 1.77 -7.27
N ARG A 225 -13.01 2.97 -7.21
CA ARG A 225 -13.38 3.75 -8.40
C ARG A 225 -12.13 4.53 -8.80
N THR A 226 -11.33 3.94 -9.68
CA THR A 226 -10.14 4.58 -10.26
C THR A 226 -10.35 4.78 -11.76
N GLU A 227 -9.48 5.59 -12.37
CA GLU A 227 -9.34 5.57 -13.83
C GLU A 227 -8.81 4.21 -14.30
N LYS A 228 -8.89 3.91 -15.60
CA LYS A 228 -8.43 2.62 -16.17
C LYS A 228 -7.01 2.19 -15.74
N ASP A 229 -6.16 3.13 -15.41
CA ASP A 229 -4.78 2.92 -14.98
C ASP A 229 -4.60 2.82 -13.46
N GLY A 230 -5.64 2.97 -12.63
CA GLY A 230 -5.53 2.98 -11.17
C GLY A 230 -5.24 4.35 -10.55
N SER A 231 -5.24 5.44 -11.34
CA SER A 231 -5.15 6.78 -10.79
C SER A 231 -6.45 7.15 -10.07
N PRO A 232 -6.39 8.08 -9.11
CA PRO A 232 -7.61 8.72 -8.65
C PRO A 232 -8.44 9.22 -9.85
N PRO A 233 -9.78 9.10 -9.82
CA PRO A 233 -10.65 9.62 -10.87
C PRO A 233 -10.28 11.05 -11.26
N ASP A 234 -10.39 11.41 -12.54
CA ASP A 234 -10.12 12.78 -12.99
C ASP A 234 -10.91 13.78 -12.13
N PHE A 235 -10.18 14.51 -11.28
CA PHE A 235 -10.74 15.43 -10.29
C PHE A 235 -11.22 16.75 -10.92
N ASN A 236 -11.32 16.83 -12.26
CA ASN A 236 -12.01 17.88 -13.02
C ASN A 236 -11.75 19.31 -12.50
N GLY A 237 -10.48 19.64 -12.24
CA GLY A 237 -10.06 21.00 -11.89
C GLY A 237 -10.51 21.53 -10.51
N THR A 238 -11.24 20.76 -9.71
CA THR A 238 -11.45 21.08 -8.30
C THR A 238 -10.20 20.70 -7.52
N SER A 239 -9.19 21.57 -7.54
CA SER A 239 -8.28 21.63 -6.39
C SER A 239 -9.13 21.88 -5.15
N PRO A 240 -8.87 21.20 -4.01
CA PRO A 240 -9.37 21.70 -2.74
C PRO A 240 -8.93 23.16 -2.66
N SER A 241 -9.88 24.08 -2.47
CA SER A 241 -9.56 25.47 -2.22
C SER A 241 -8.44 25.51 -1.18
N SER A 242 -7.43 26.34 -1.44
CA SER A 242 -6.34 26.62 -0.50
C SER A 242 -6.88 27.39 0.71
N GLU A 243 -7.85 26.83 1.42
CA GLU A 243 -8.25 27.31 2.72
C GLU A 243 -7.36 26.61 3.73
N THR A 244 -6.42 27.40 4.24
CA THR A 244 -5.71 27.17 5.50
C THR A 244 -6.73 27.13 6.63
N MET A 245 -7.42 26.01 6.75
CA MET A 245 -8.18 25.67 7.95
C MET A 245 -7.22 24.88 8.82
N SER A 246 -6.92 25.45 9.99
CA SER A 246 -6.24 24.79 11.11
C SER A 246 -6.69 23.33 11.20
N ASP A 247 -5.74 22.43 11.41
CA ASP A 247 -5.97 21.00 11.55
C ASP A 247 -6.29 20.65 13.01
N PRO A 248 -7.56 20.44 13.37
CA PRO A 248 -7.93 19.53 14.45
C PRO A 248 -8.70 18.36 13.84
N LEU A 249 -8.14 17.68 12.84
CA LEU A 249 -8.80 16.55 12.19
C LEU A 249 -8.63 15.32 13.06
N ARG A 250 -9.77 14.89 13.61
CA ARG A 250 -9.98 13.74 14.49
C ARG A 250 -9.46 12.44 13.85
N ASP A 251 -9.11 11.47 14.69
CA ASP A 251 -8.81 10.05 14.40
C ASP A 251 -10.00 9.29 13.76
N GLU A 252 -10.69 9.88 12.80
CA GLU A 252 -11.93 9.35 12.26
C GLU A 252 -11.66 8.29 11.19
N ILE A 253 -12.12 7.06 11.45
CA ILE A 253 -12.12 5.95 10.50
C ILE A 253 -13.19 6.23 9.44
N ILE A 254 -12.81 6.28 8.16
CA ILE A 254 -13.76 6.43 7.05
C ILE A 254 -14.00 5.06 6.43
N ARG A 255 -15.24 4.60 6.38
CA ARG A 255 -15.60 3.29 5.79
C ARG A 255 -16.26 3.45 4.44
N SER A 256 -16.00 2.51 3.53
CA SER A 256 -16.67 2.45 2.23
C SER A 256 -18.18 2.22 2.40
N GLU A 257 -18.97 2.69 1.44
CA GLU A 257 -20.44 2.49 1.41
C GLU A 257 -20.86 1.00 1.49
N ASP A 258 -19.96 0.10 1.09
CA ASP A 258 -20.17 -1.35 1.06
C ASP A 258 -19.35 -2.13 2.11
N ASP A 259 -18.74 -1.43 3.08
CA ASP A 259 -17.94 -1.98 4.19
C ASP A 259 -16.69 -2.80 3.80
N TRP A 260 -16.37 -2.92 2.51
CA TRP A 260 -15.22 -3.69 2.01
C TRP A 260 -13.87 -3.01 2.27
N ALA A 261 -13.85 -1.68 2.42
CA ALA A 261 -12.62 -0.95 2.69
C ALA A 261 -12.83 0.12 3.76
N GLU A 262 -11.78 0.40 4.53
CA GLU A 262 -11.75 1.57 5.41
C GLU A 262 -10.41 2.29 5.33
N MET A 263 -10.45 3.59 5.60
CA MET A 263 -9.28 4.45 5.69
C MET A 263 -8.97 4.74 7.16
N ILE A 264 -7.71 4.53 7.54
CA ILE A 264 -7.14 4.97 8.81
C ILE A 264 -5.87 5.79 8.55
N ARG A 265 -5.44 6.59 9.51
CA ARG A 265 -4.27 7.50 9.35
C ARG A 265 -2.94 6.86 9.70
N SER A 266 -2.98 5.81 10.51
CA SER A 266 -1.82 5.12 11.08
C SER A 266 -2.25 3.71 11.49
N LEU A 267 -1.30 2.77 11.56
CA LEU A 267 -1.53 1.44 12.11
C LEU A 267 -1.51 1.42 13.65
N GLU A 268 -1.24 2.57 14.29
CA GLU A 268 -1.25 2.72 15.75
C GLU A 268 -2.61 2.35 16.33
N ASN A 269 -2.61 1.60 17.43
CA ASN A 269 -3.84 1.18 18.11
C ASN A 269 -4.85 0.46 17.19
N PHE A 270 -4.39 -0.21 16.13
CA PHE A 270 -5.27 -0.91 15.20
C PHE A 270 -6.23 -1.88 15.92
N GLN A 271 -7.52 -1.74 15.61
CA GLN A 271 -8.62 -2.41 16.31
C GLN A 271 -8.92 -3.79 15.71
N CYS A 272 -8.06 -4.78 15.98
CA CYS A 272 -8.21 -6.18 15.52
C CYS A 272 -9.63 -6.75 15.74
N GLY A 273 -10.28 -6.40 16.85
CA GLY A 273 -11.63 -6.88 17.19
C GLY A 273 -12.71 -6.54 16.16
N THR A 274 -12.60 -5.40 15.47
CA THR A 274 -13.51 -4.97 14.39
C THR A 274 -13.50 -5.94 13.20
N TYR A 275 -12.43 -6.73 13.07
CA TYR A 275 -12.23 -7.70 12.00
C TYR A 275 -12.52 -9.14 12.43
N GLY A 276 -13.05 -9.34 13.64
CA GLY A 276 -13.24 -10.68 14.21
C GLY A 276 -11.93 -11.36 14.64
N ILE A 277 -10.81 -10.64 14.63
CA ILE A 277 -9.52 -11.12 15.13
C ILE A 277 -9.54 -11.01 16.65
N LYS A 278 -9.54 -12.15 17.33
CA LYS A 278 -9.53 -12.20 18.79
C LYS A 278 -8.11 -12.06 19.31
N VAL A 279 -7.88 -11.03 20.10
CA VAL A 279 -6.60 -10.80 20.78
C VAL A 279 -6.69 -11.45 22.16
N SER A 280 -5.78 -12.36 22.45
CA SER A 280 -5.57 -12.95 23.78
C SER A 280 -4.96 -11.91 24.72
N ASP A 281 -5.45 -11.90 25.96
CA ASP A 281 -4.93 -11.06 27.04
C ASP A 281 -3.43 -11.29 27.28
#